data_AF-M3HLG6-F1
#
_entry.id   AF-M3HLG6-F1
#
_cell.length_a   1.000
_cell.length_b   1.000
_cell.length_c   1.000
_cell.angle_alpha   90.00
_cell.angle_beta   90.00
_cell.angle_gamma   90.00
#
_symmetry.space_group_name_H-M   'P 1'
#
loop_
_entity.id
_entity.type
_entity.pdbx_description
1 polymer ?
#
loop_
_entity_poly.entity_id
_entity_poly.type
_entity_poly.pdbx_seq_one_letter_code
_entity_poly.pdbx_strand_id
1 'polypeptide(L)'
;MWWSKDEKKSNATIQAREEDLYHDKSNSSQPSLSSNSATEVGSTGEVTTQRKLYNRHLQLIAIGGSIGTGLFVTIGTTGLTVGGPLGLLMAYCLSTLLILLLTSATGEMVSYMPVDSPFLNMAGRVIDPAFEAAASVNFWVMQSLYIPFEITAVN
;
A
#
# COMPACT_ATOMS: atom_id res chain seq x y z
N MET A 1 5.91 -43.43 -20.49
CA MET A 1 4.81 -42.76 -19.76
C MET A 1 4.77 -43.13 -18.26
N TRP A 2 5.95 -43.30 -17.63
CA TRP A 2 6.06 -43.65 -16.19
C TRP A 2 6.64 -42.49 -15.37
N TRP A 3 7.60 -41.75 -15.94
CA TRP A 3 8.31 -40.62 -15.30
C TRP A 3 7.43 -39.46 -14.81
N SER A 4 6.33 -39.14 -15.51
CA SER A 4 5.44 -38.04 -15.12
C SER A 4 4.59 -38.33 -13.87
N LYS A 5 4.42 -39.61 -13.49
CA LYS A 5 3.64 -39.97 -12.29
C LYS A 5 4.47 -39.82 -11.01
N ASP A 6 5.79 -40.05 -11.10
CA ASP A 6 6.68 -40.00 -9.94
C ASP A 6 6.96 -38.55 -9.50
N GLU A 7 7.07 -37.63 -10.47
CA GLU A 7 7.22 -36.19 -10.19
C GLU A 7 5.99 -35.62 -9.46
N LYS A 8 4.79 -36.04 -9.87
CA LYS A 8 3.54 -35.60 -9.23
C LYS A 8 3.41 -36.11 -7.79
N LYS A 9 3.86 -37.33 -7.49
CA LYS A 9 3.87 -37.87 -6.12
C LYS A 9 4.92 -37.17 -5.24
N SER A 10 6.09 -36.86 -5.80
CA SER A 10 7.14 -36.12 -5.08
C SER A 10 6.65 -34.73 -4.68
N ASN A 11 6.07 -33.97 -5.62
CA ASN A 11 5.59 -32.61 -5.37
C ASN A 11 4.43 -32.57 -4.37
N ALA A 12 3.54 -33.57 -4.37
CA ALA A 12 2.47 -33.67 -3.38
C ALA A 12 2.99 -33.97 -1.97
N THR A 13 4.08 -34.74 -1.85
CA THR A 13 4.70 -35.06 -0.55
C THR A 13 5.44 -33.86 0.03
N ILE A 14 6.10 -33.06 -0.83
CA ILE A 14 6.75 -31.80 -0.42
C ILE A 14 5.71 -30.80 0.09
N GLN A 15 4.56 -30.68 -0.60
CA GLN A 15 3.47 -29.78 -0.18
C GLN A 15 2.85 -30.18 1.15
N ALA A 16 2.57 -31.46 1.37
CA ALA A 16 2.02 -31.93 2.66
C ALA A 16 2.97 -31.64 3.84
N ARG A 17 4.28 -31.83 3.62
CA ARG A 17 5.31 -31.57 4.64
C ARG A 17 5.52 -30.07 4.91
N GLU A 18 5.19 -29.20 3.97
CA GLU A 18 5.26 -27.76 4.14
C GLU A 18 4.05 -27.23 4.92
N GLU A 19 2.85 -27.74 4.67
CA GLU A 19 1.65 -27.37 5.45
C GLU A 19 1.75 -27.76 6.93
N ASP A 20 2.34 -28.93 7.24
CA ASP A 20 2.60 -29.35 8.63
C ASP A 20 3.60 -28.43 9.35
N LEU A 21 4.61 -27.92 8.61
CA LEU A 21 5.61 -27.00 9.15
C LEU A 21 5.02 -25.60 9.46
N TYR A 22 3.99 -25.18 8.71
CA TYR A 22 3.30 -23.91 8.98
C TYR A 22 2.37 -24.00 10.20
N HIS A 23 1.76 -25.15 10.48
CA HIS A 23 0.85 -25.29 11.61
C HIS A 23 1.54 -25.30 12.99
N ASP A 24 2.76 -25.84 13.10
CA ASP A 24 3.48 -25.95 14.38
C ASP A 24 3.97 -24.60 14.93
N LYS A 25 4.32 -23.63 14.05
CA LYS A 25 4.77 -22.29 14.49
C LYS A 25 3.68 -21.42 15.12
N SER A 26 2.40 -21.77 14.94
CA SER A 26 1.29 -21.00 15.51
C SER A 26 1.09 -21.23 17.02
N ASN A 27 1.67 -22.29 17.60
CA ASN A 27 1.35 -22.74 18.95
C ASN A 27 2.45 -22.47 20.01
N SER A 28 3.56 -21.81 19.65
CA SER A 28 4.74 -21.70 20.55
C SER A 28 5.05 -20.32 21.11
N SER A 29 4.18 -19.32 20.95
CA SER A 29 4.38 -17.98 21.53
C SER A 29 3.30 -17.63 22.56
N GLN A 30 3.32 -18.32 23.70
CA GLN A 30 2.75 -17.83 24.95
C GLN A 30 3.87 -17.80 26.01
N PRO A 31 4.21 -16.62 26.52
CA PRO A 31 4.47 -16.50 27.94
C PRO A 31 3.48 -15.51 28.55
N SER A 32 2.64 -16.05 29.42
CA SER A 32 1.84 -15.33 30.40
C SER A 32 2.73 -14.52 31.34
N LEU A 33 2.41 -13.25 31.58
CA LEU A 33 2.77 -12.55 32.82
C LEU A 33 1.82 -11.37 33.05
N SER A 34 0.94 -11.53 34.03
CA SER A 34 0.10 -10.50 34.64
C SER A 34 0.96 -9.40 35.27
N SER A 35 0.62 -8.14 35.04
CA SER A 35 0.70 -7.11 36.07
C SER A 35 -0.30 -5.98 35.81
N ASN A 36 -1.09 -5.67 36.84
CA ASN A 36 -2.22 -4.74 36.84
C ASN A 36 -1.82 -3.29 36.53
N SER A 37 -2.61 -2.61 35.70
CA SER A 37 -2.97 -1.17 35.83
C SER A 37 -4.13 -0.86 34.87
N ALA A 38 -5.24 -0.39 35.42
CA ALA A 38 -6.50 -0.17 34.73
C ALA A 38 -6.43 0.95 33.66
N THR A 39 -6.85 0.63 32.44
CA THR A 39 -7.57 1.54 31.53
C THR A 39 -8.37 0.65 30.58
N GLU A 40 -9.70 0.64 30.73
CA GLU A 40 -10.62 -0.02 29.81
C GLU A 40 -10.57 0.69 28.44
N VAL A 41 -9.79 0.15 27.51
CA VAL A 41 -9.98 0.34 26.07
C VAL A 41 -10.50 -0.98 25.54
N GLY A 42 -11.69 -0.95 24.94
CA GLY A 42 -12.46 -2.11 24.51
C GLY A 42 -11.61 -3.13 23.75
N SER A 43 -11.82 -4.40 24.09
CA SER A 43 -11.34 -5.57 23.37
C SER A 43 -11.77 -5.51 21.90
N THR A 44 -10.93 -4.96 21.03
CA THR A 44 -10.91 -5.34 19.63
C THR A 44 -10.28 -6.71 19.57
N GLY A 45 -11.09 -7.75 19.36
CA GLY A 45 -10.60 -9.07 19.02
C GLY A 45 -9.57 -8.96 17.89
N GLU A 46 -8.46 -9.66 18.02
CA GLU A 46 -7.35 -9.67 17.07
C GLU A 46 -7.87 -10.19 15.72
N VAL A 47 -8.38 -9.29 14.86
CA VAL A 47 -8.77 -9.63 13.50
C VAL A 47 -7.50 -9.86 12.71
N THR A 48 -7.00 -11.10 12.75
CA THR A 48 -5.88 -11.53 11.92
C THR A 48 -6.30 -11.42 10.46
N THR A 49 -5.73 -10.43 9.77
CA THR A 49 -6.04 -10.18 8.37
C THR A 49 -5.39 -11.28 7.54
N GLN A 50 -6.21 -12.09 6.88
CA GLN A 50 -5.76 -13.16 5.99
C GLN A 50 -5.04 -12.55 4.78
N ARG A 51 -3.70 -12.65 4.74
CA ARG A 51 -2.87 -12.18 3.62
C ARG A 51 -3.06 -13.09 2.39
N LYS A 52 -4.17 -12.90 1.66
CA LYS A 52 -4.51 -13.64 0.42
C LYS A 52 -4.36 -12.82 -0.87
N LEU A 53 -3.69 -11.67 -0.81
CA LEU A 53 -3.56 -10.77 -1.97
C LEU A 53 -2.31 -11.15 -2.79
N TYR A 54 -2.53 -11.73 -3.97
CA TYR A 54 -1.45 -12.09 -4.89
C TYR A 54 -0.76 -10.82 -5.46
N ASN A 55 0.54 -10.91 -5.77
CA ASN A 55 1.33 -9.82 -6.36
C ASN A 55 0.67 -9.16 -7.58
N ARG A 56 -0.07 -9.93 -8.40
CA ARG A 56 -0.81 -9.40 -9.54
C ARG A 56 -1.92 -8.42 -9.14
N HIS A 57 -2.64 -8.70 -8.06
CA HIS A 57 -3.71 -7.81 -7.59
C HIS A 57 -3.12 -6.48 -7.11
N LEU A 58 -1.97 -6.54 -6.42
CA LEU A 58 -1.28 -5.34 -5.95
C LEU A 58 -0.79 -4.46 -7.10
N GLN A 59 -0.25 -5.06 -8.16
CA GLN A 59 0.15 -4.34 -9.38
C GLN A 59 -1.05 -3.70 -10.09
N LEU A 60 -2.18 -4.40 -10.17
CA LEU A 60 -3.40 -3.85 -10.78
C LEU A 60 -3.97 -2.67 -9.98
N ILE A 61 -3.92 -2.72 -8.64
CA ILE A 61 -4.31 -1.59 -7.79
C ILE A 61 -3.39 -0.39 -8.03
N ALA A 62 -2.07 -0.62 -8.12
CA ALA A 62 -1.11 0.44 -8.38
C ALA A 62 -1.32 1.10 -9.76
N ILE A 63 -1.58 0.31 -10.80
CA ILE A 63 -1.89 0.82 -12.15
C ILE A 63 -3.23 1.56 -12.15
N GLY A 64 -4.25 0.99 -11.50
CA GLY A 64 -5.58 1.59 -11.44
C GLY A 64 -5.63 2.90 -10.66
N GLY A 65 -4.79 3.05 -9.64
CA GLY A 65 -4.68 4.31 -8.88
C GLY A 65 -3.83 5.39 -9.55
N SER A 66 -2.88 5.01 -10.43
CA SER A 66 -1.99 5.96 -11.10
C SER A 66 -2.57 6.52 -12.41
N ILE A 67 -3.48 5.78 -13.07
CA ILE A 67 -4.14 6.22 -14.30
C ILE A 67 -5.52 6.80 -13.93
N GLY A 68 -5.58 8.14 -13.78
CA GLY A 68 -6.80 8.87 -13.42
C GLY A 68 -7.31 9.81 -14.51
N THR A 69 -8.52 10.35 -14.32
CA THR A 69 -9.16 11.35 -15.18
C THR A 69 -8.33 12.62 -15.31
N GLY A 70 -7.61 13.01 -14.23
CA GLY A 70 -6.76 14.20 -14.21
C GLY A 70 -5.71 14.22 -15.32
N LEU A 71 -5.18 13.06 -15.73
CA LEU A 71 -4.24 12.96 -16.85
C LEU A 71 -4.93 13.32 -18.17
N PHE A 72 -6.13 12.79 -18.42
CA PHE A 72 -6.88 13.05 -19.64
C PHE A 72 -7.38 14.50 -19.72
N VAL A 73 -7.90 15.05 -18.62
CA VAL A 73 -8.36 16.43 -18.54
C VAL A 73 -7.20 17.41 -18.77
N THR A 74 -6.05 17.14 -18.14
CA THR A 74 -4.86 17.99 -18.29
C THR A 74 -4.34 17.97 -19.72
N ILE A 75 -4.22 16.80 -20.35
CA ILE A 75 -3.77 16.68 -21.75
C ILE A 75 -4.74 17.43 -22.69
N GLY A 76 -6.05 17.24 -22.52
CA GLY A 76 -7.08 17.77 -23.41
C GLY A 76 -7.29 19.28 -23.31
N THR A 77 -7.17 19.88 -22.12
CA THR A 77 -7.54 21.29 -21.90
C THR A 77 -6.36 22.25 -21.98
N THR A 78 -5.23 21.92 -21.35
CA THR A 78 -4.12 22.86 -21.09
C THR A 78 -2.77 22.33 -21.57
N GLY A 79 -2.57 21.02 -21.48
CA GLY A 79 -1.31 20.36 -21.78
C GLY A 79 -0.86 20.52 -23.23
N LEU A 80 -1.73 20.17 -24.18
CA LEU A 80 -1.39 20.25 -25.60
C LEU A 80 -1.61 21.66 -26.18
N THR A 81 -2.62 22.37 -25.69
CA THR A 81 -3.06 23.68 -26.22
C THR A 81 -2.14 24.83 -25.80
N VAL A 82 -1.60 24.79 -24.58
CA VAL A 82 -0.77 25.88 -24.02
C VAL A 82 0.72 25.51 -24.02
N GLY A 83 1.07 24.28 -23.62
CA GLY A 83 2.46 23.85 -23.45
C GLY A 83 3.14 23.29 -24.71
N GLY A 84 2.36 22.95 -25.74
CA GLY A 84 2.85 22.19 -26.89
C GLY A 84 3.33 20.76 -26.52
N PRO A 85 3.59 19.89 -27.51
CA PRO A 85 3.91 18.49 -27.26
C PRO A 85 5.21 18.29 -26.49
N LEU A 86 6.21 19.16 -26.72
CA LEU A 86 7.50 19.08 -26.05
C LEU A 86 7.44 19.56 -24.60
N GLY A 87 6.67 20.62 -24.33
CA GLY A 87 6.49 21.15 -22.97
C GLY A 87 5.73 20.17 -22.07
N LEU A 88 4.71 19.51 -22.62
CA LEU A 88 3.97 18.47 -21.92
C LEU A 88 4.87 17.29 -21.51
N LEU A 89 5.70 16.81 -22.42
CA LEU A 89 6.62 15.68 -22.15
C LEU A 89 7.64 16.05 -21.07
N MET A 90 8.25 17.24 -21.16
CA MET A 90 9.23 17.68 -20.16
C MET A 90 8.62 17.87 -18.78
N ALA A 91 7.43 18.48 -18.69
CA ALA A 91 6.71 18.63 -17.43
C ALA A 91 6.33 17.28 -16.80
N TYR A 92 5.89 16.32 -17.63
CA TYR A 92 5.55 14.98 -17.18
C TYR A 92 6.76 14.19 -16.67
N CYS A 93 7.90 14.25 -17.39
CA CYS A 93 9.15 13.61 -16.96
C CYS A 93 9.66 14.21 -15.65
N LEU A 94 9.66 15.54 -15.51
CA LEU A 94 10.12 16.20 -14.29
C LEU A 94 9.23 15.85 -13.08
N SER A 95 7.90 15.89 -13.26
CA SER A 95 6.95 15.57 -12.19
C SER A 95 7.06 14.11 -11.76
N THR A 96 7.17 13.19 -12.71
CA THR A 96 7.33 11.76 -12.43
C THR A 96 8.66 11.47 -11.74
N LEU A 97 9.74 12.16 -12.12
CA LEU A 97 11.04 12.03 -11.47
C LEU A 97 10.94 12.40 -9.97
N LEU A 98 10.35 13.55 -9.65
CA LEU A 98 10.18 13.99 -8.26
C LEU A 98 9.37 12.97 -7.43
N ILE A 99 8.27 12.46 -7.98
CA ILE A 99 7.42 11.46 -7.32
C ILE A 99 8.16 10.13 -7.16
N LEU A 100 9.01 9.74 -8.12
CA LEU A 100 9.83 8.53 -8.04
C LEU A 100 10.85 8.62 -6.91
N LEU A 101 11.52 9.77 -6.74
CA LEU A 101 12.44 9.99 -5.63
C LEU A 101 11.71 9.91 -4.27
N LEU A 102 10.54 10.56 -4.16
CA LEU A 102 9.71 10.53 -2.96
C LEU A 102 9.24 9.11 -2.61
N THR A 103 8.77 8.36 -3.61
CA THR A 103 8.28 6.99 -3.43
C THR A 103 9.43 6.06 -3.06
N SER A 104 10.63 6.25 -3.63
CA SER A 104 11.83 5.50 -3.27
C SER A 104 12.22 5.73 -1.81
N ALA A 105 12.26 6.99 -1.36
CA ALA A 105 12.57 7.33 0.03
C ALA A 105 11.53 6.75 1.01
N THR A 106 10.25 6.81 0.63
CA THR A 106 9.16 6.19 1.40
C THR A 106 9.30 4.66 1.43
N GLY A 107 9.72 4.04 0.33
CA GLY A 107 9.94 2.60 0.22
C GLY A 107 11.07 2.08 1.12
N GLU A 108 12.17 2.84 1.22
CA GLU A 108 13.25 2.54 2.18
C GLU A 108 12.75 2.62 3.62
N MET A 109 11.96 3.65 3.94
CA MET A 109 11.36 3.83 5.26
C MET A 109 10.40 2.68 5.64
N VAL A 110 9.54 2.26 4.73
CA VAL A 110 8.58 1.15 4.96
C VAL A 110 9.30 -0.19 5.12
N SER A 111 10.41 -0.38 4.40
CA SER A 111 11.22 -1.60 4.49
C SER A 111 12.02 -1.67 5.80
N TYR A 112 12.40 -0.52 6.37
CA TYR A 112 13.08 -0.44 7.67
C TYR A 112 12.15 -0.74 8.84
N MET A 113 10.92 -0.23 8.82
CA MET A 113 9.92 -0.49 9.86
C MET A 113 8.56 -0.85 9.23
N PRO A 114 8.27 -2.14 9.03
CA PRO A 114 6.98 -2.56 8.49
C PRO A 114 5.93 -2.44 9.59
N VAL A 115 5.03 -1.46 9.44
CA VAL A 115 3.89 -1.25 10.36
C VAL A 115 2.61 -1.38 9.56
N ASP A 116 1.62 -2.05 10.13
CA ASP A 116 0.32 -2.31 9.47
C ASP A 116 -0.60 -1.06 9.42
N SER A 117 -0.04 0.14 9.21
CA SER A 117 -0.73 1.42 9.36
C SER A 117 -0.41 2.37 8.20
N PRO A 118 -1.34 3.24 7.73
CA PRO A 118 -1.14 4.12 6.59
C PRO A 118 0.13 4.99 6.71
N PHE A 119 0.60 5.50 5.56
CA PHE A 119 1.78 6.37 5.46
C PHE A 119 1.73 7.64 6.33
N LEU A 120 0.57 8.00 6.90
CA LEU A 120 0.45 9.09 7.85
C LEU A 120 0.92 8.69 9.27
N ASN A 121 0.66 7.46 9.70
CA ASN A 121 1.19 6.94 10.98
C ASN A 121 2.71 6.80 10.96
N MET A 122 3.28 6.57 9.78
CA MET A 122 4.72 6.63 9.54
C MET A 122 5.30 8.00 9.90
N ALA A 123 4.60 9.09 9.57
CA ALA A 123 5.05 10.44 9.87
C ALA A 123 5.10 10.74 11.38
N GLY A 124 4.15 10.20 12.16
CA GLY A 124 4.15 10.37 13.61
C GLY A 124 5.29 9.66 14.33
N ARG A 125 5.78 8.55 13.76
CA ARG A 125 6.92 7.80 14.31
C ARG A 125 8.29 8.35 13.92
N VAL A 126 8.40 9.01 12.76
CA VAL A 126 9.68 9.54 12.26
C VAL A 126 9.89 11.03 12.54
N ILE A 127 8.82 11.81 12.66
CA ILE A 127 8.89 13.26 12.84
C ILE A 127 8.36 13.63 14.23
N ASP A 128 7.03 13.63 14.40
CA ASP A 128 6.33 14.02 15.63
C ASP A 128 4.83 13.64 15.52
N PRO A 129 4.20 13.11 16.58
CA PRO A 129 2.74 12.97 16.68
C PRO A 129 1.93 14.23 16.31
N ALA A 130 2.43 15.44 16.60
CA ALA A 130 1.76 16.68 16.21
C ALA A 130 1.74 16.90 14.68
N PHE A 131 2.82 16.52 14.01
CA PHE A 131 2.93 16.58 12.56
C PHE A 131 2.02 15.55 11.88
N GLU A 132 1.89 14.36 12.45
CA GLU A 132 0.94 13.35 11.99
C GLU A 132 -0.50 13.87 11.98
N ALA A 133 -0.94 14.52 13.07
CA ALA A 133 -2.28 15.08 13.16
C ALA A 133 -2.50 16.18 12.09
N ALA A 134 -1.53 17.08 11.91
CA ALA A 134 -1.60 18.14 10.92
C ALA A 134 -1.63 17.60 9.47
N ALA A 135 -0.75 16.66 9.15
CA ALA A 135 -0.68 16.01 7.84
C ALA A 135 -1.96 15.22 7.53
N SER A 136 -2.57 14.59 8.54
CA SER A 136 -3.82 13.85 8.40
C SER A 136 -5.00 14.73 8.05
N VAL A 137 -5.14 15.88 8.73
CA VAL A 137 -6.17 16.85 8.40
C VAL A 137 -5.93 17.45 7.00
N ASN A 138 -4.68 17.76 6.66
CA ASN A 138 -4.32 18.25 5.32
C ASN A 138 -4.68 17.25 4.22
N PHE A 139 -4.29 15.99 4.39
CA PHE A 139 -4.59 14.92 3.44
C PHE A 139 -6.11 14.68 3.30
N TRP A 140 -6.84 14.71 4.41
CA TRP A 140 -8.30 14.56 4.39
C TRP A 140 -8.99 15.69 3.62
N VAL A 141 -8.56 16.95 3.81
CA VAL A 141 -9.10 18.10 3.07
C VAL A 141 -8.80 17.95 1.58
N MET A 142 -7.56 17.60 1.22
CA MET A 142 -7.18 17.39 -0.18
C MET A 142 -8.02 16.30 -0.85
N GLN A 143 -8.21 15.16 -0.19
CA GLN A 143 -9.01 14.06 -0.74
C GLN A 143 -10.50 14.44 -0.86
N SER A 144 -11.03 15.19 0.09
CA SER A 144 -12.42 15.66 0.07
C SER A 144 -12.69 16.63 -1.08
N LEU A 145 -11.72 17.49 -1.42
CA LEU A 145 -11.80 18.42 -2.54
C LEU A 145 -11.63 17.73 -3.90
N TYR A 146 -11.04 16.55 -3.94
CA TYR A 146 -10.88 15.79 -5.19
C TYR A 146 -12.23 15.26 -5.72
N ILE A 147 -13.16 14.94 -4.82
CA ILE A 147 -14.51 14.45 -5.18
C ILE A 147 -15.29 15.46 -6.07
N PRO A 148 -15.48 16.74 -5.68
CA PRO A 148 -16.15 17.72 -6.54
C PRO A 148 -15.36 18.06 -7.82
N PHE A 149 -14.02 17.95 -7.79
CA PHE A 149 -13.21 18.10 -8.99
C PHE A 149 -13.53 17.02 -10.03
N GLU A 150 -13.60 15.75 -9.63
CA GLU A 150 -14.00 14.64 -10.51
C GLU A 150 -15.41 14.85 -11.10
N ILE A 151 -16.35 15.39 -10.31
CA ILE A 151 -17.71 15.68 -10.78
C ILE A 151 -17.72 16.80 -11.84
N THR A 152 -16.91 17.84 -11.64
CA THR A 152 -16.79 18.96 -12.60
C THR A 152 -16.07 18.54 -13.88
N ALA A 153 -15.10 17.63 -13.78
CA ALA A 153 -14.35 17.12 -14.93
C ALA A 153 -15.20 16.30 -15.91
N VAL A 154 -16.32 15.73 -15.45
CA VAL A 154 -17.25 14.96 -16.30
C VAL A 154 -18.24 15.87 -17.06
N ASN A 155 -18.46 17.09 -16.57
CA ASN A 155 -19.44 18.04 -17.13
C ASN A 155 -18.82 18.98 -18.17
#